data_AF-A0A7J0HD35-F1
#
_entry.id   AF-A0A7J0HD35-F1
#
_cell.length_a   1.000
_cell.length_b   1.000
_cell.length_c   1.000
_cell.angle_alpha   90.00
_cell.angle_beta   90.00
_cell.angle_gamma   90.00
#
_symmetry.space_group_name_H-M   'P 1'
#
loop_
_entity.id
_entity.type
_entity.pdbx_description
1 polymer ?
#
loop_
_entity_poly.entity_id
_entity_poly.type
_entity_poly.pdbx_seq_one_letter_code
_entity_poly.pdbx_strand_id
1 'polypeptide(L)' 'MASHTWILTLGLFLMVSATMATAPRKPVDVPFGRNYVPTWAFDHIKYFNGGSEIQLHLDKYWVPIKGILPVRPL' A
#
# COMPACT_ATOMS: atom_id res chain seq x y z
N MET A 1 -32.62 15.18 -36.96
CA MET A 1 -31.67 14.07 -36.69
C MET A 1 -30.37 14.57 -36.08
N ALA A 2 -29.69 15.57 -36.66
CA ALA A 2 -28.41 16.07 -36.13
C ALA A 2 -28.45 16.67 -34.71
N SER A 3 -29.53 17.36 -34.33
CA SER A 3 -29.62 17.99 -33.00
C SER A 3 -29.60 16.97 -31.85
N HIS A 4 -30.34 15.86 -31.99
CA HIS A 4 -30.36 14.79 -31.00
C HIS A 4 -28.99 14.12 -30.86
N THR A 5 -28.28 13.87 -31.96
CA THR A 5 -26.94 13.28 -31.88
C THR A 5 -25.95 14.21 -31.19
N TRP A 6 -26.04 15.53 -31.43
CA TRP A 6 -25.20 16.53 -30.78
C TRP A 6 -25.47 16.65 -29.27
N ILE A 7 -26.74 16.59 -28.86
CA ILE A 7 -27.11 16.61 -27.44
C ILE A 7 -26.60 15.36 -26.73
N LEU A 8 -26.70 14.19 -27.37
CA LEU A 8 -26.22 12.92 -26.81
C LEU A 8 -24.70 12.89 -26.68
N THR A 9 -23.95 13.35 -27.68
CA THR A 9 -22.48 13.41 -27.59
C THR A 9 -22.01 14.40 -26.54
N LEU A 10 -22.66 15.56 -26.43
CA LEU A 10 -22.34 16.55 -25.41
C LEU A 10 -22.64 16.01 -23.99
N GLY A 11 -23.78 15.34 -23.81
CA GLY A 11 -24.14 14.70 -22.55
C GLY A 11 -23.15 13.61 -22.12
N LEU A 12 -22.69 12.79 -23.07
CA LEU A 12 -21.69 11.75 -22.80
C LEU A 12 -20.34 12.36 -22.40
N PHE A 13 -19.91 13.42 -23.09
CA PHE A 13 -18.64 14.09 -22.79
C PHE A 13 -18.64 14.69 -21.38
N LEU A 14 -19.76 15.28 -20.95
CA LEU A 14 -19.92 15.81 -19.60
C LEU A 14 -19.91 14.71 -18.54
N MET A 15 -20.53 13.56 -18.79
CA MET A 15 -20.48 12.42 -17.86
C MET A 15 -19.08 11.85 -17.67
N VAL A 16 -18.32 11.68 -18.75
CA VAL A 16 -16.92 11.21 -18.68
C VAL A 16 -16.01 12.22 -17.97
N SER A 17 -16.28 13.51 -18.13
CA SER A 17 -15.54 14.57 -17.43
C SER A 17 -15.78 14.56 -15.91
N ALA A 18 -16.96 14.10 -15.48
CA ALA A 18 -17.37 14.13 -14.08
C ALA A 18 -17.00 12.86 -13.30
N THR A 19 -16.44 11.82 -13.94
CA THR A 19 -15.97 10.63 -13.23
C THR A 19 -14.66 10.93 -12.51
N MET A 20 -14.73 11.53 -11.33
CA MET A 20 -13.62 11.54 -10.41
C MET A 20 -13.50 10.15 -9.78
N ALA A 21 -12.34 9.50 -9.93
CA ALA A 21 -12.03 8.30 -9.17
C ALA A 21 -12.15 8.61 -7.67
N THR A 22 -12.77 7.72 -6.90
CA THR A 22 -12.83 7.84 -5.44
C THR A 22 -11.42 7.95 -4.89
N ALA A 23 -11.19 8.85 -3.92
CA ALA A 23 -9.92 8.94 -3.25
C ALA A 23 -9.48 7.54 -2.73
N PRO A 24 -8.20 7.16 -2.87
CA PRO A 24 -7.70 5.91 -2.33
C PRO A 24 -8.05 5.78 -0.84
N ARG A 25 -8.33 4.55 -0.41
CA ARG A 25 -8.57 4.27 1.02
C ARG A 25 -7.39 4.80 1.83
N LYS A 26 -7.69 5.45 2.96
CA LYS A 26 -6.67 5.94 3.89
C LYS A 26 -5.77 4.77 4.32
N PRO A 27 -4.44 4.94 4.40
CA PRO A 27 -3.57 3.95 4.98
C PRO A 27 -4.06 3.60 6.39
N VAL A 28 -4.14 2.31 6.68
CA VAL A 28 -4.50 1.80 8.01
C VAL A 28 -3.25 1.18 8.60
N ASP A 29 -2.83 1.68 9.76
CA ASP A 29 -1.72 1.11 10.49
C ASP A 29 -2.08 -0.30 10.95
N VAL A 30 -1.24 -1.26 10.58
CA VAL A 30 -1.40 -2.68 10.92
C VAL A 30 -0.12 -3.21 11.54
N PRO A 31 -0.21 -4.21 12.43
CA PRO A 31 0.97 -4.84 12.99
C PRO A 31 1.87 -5.43 11.90
N PHE A 32 3.18 -5.33 12.09
CA PHE A 32 4.21 -5.76 11.14
C PHE A 32 3.98 -7.20 10.62
N GLY A 33 3.65 -8.12 11.53
CA GLY A 33 3.41 -9.53 11.21
C GLY A 33 2.23 -9.81 10.27
N ARG A 34 1.40 -8.80 9.97
CA ARG A 34 0.29 -8.94 9.02
C ARG A 34 0.75 -8.94 7.57
N ASN A 35 1.77 -8.15 7.25
CA ASN A 35 2.22 -7.92 5.88
C ASN A 35 3.68 -8.33 5.65
N TYR A 36 4.46 -8.50 6.71
CA TYR A 36 5.89 -8.69 6.64
C TYR A 36 6.36 -9.82 7.54
N VAL A 37 7.32 -10.59 7.03
CA VAL A 37 8.00 -11.64 7.79
C VAL A 37 9.49 -11.32 7.79
N PRO A 38 10.16 -11.39 8.95
CA PRO A 38 11.59 -11.18 9.01
C PRO A 38 12.31 -12.35 8.35
N THR A 39 13.25 -12.02 7.46
CA THR A 39 13.98 -13.02 6.68
C THR A 39 15.25 -13.49 7.40
N TRP A 40 15.85 -12.63 8.21
CA TRP A 40 17.12 -12.87 8.88
C TRP A 40 17.24 -12.01 10.14
N ALA A 41 18.11 -12.44 11.08
CA ALA A 41 18.40 -11.75 12.34
C ALA A 41 17.15 -11.38 13.16
N PHE A 42 16.34 -12.39 13.48
CA PHE A 42 15.12 -12.25 14.29
C PHE A 42 15.38 -11.63 15.66
N ASP A 43 16.56 -11.87 16.22
CA ASP A 43 17.04 -11.33 17.49
C ASP A 43 17.34 -9.82 17.44
N HIS A 44 17.55 -9.28 16.25
CA HIS A 44 17.84 -7.85 16.01
C HIS A 44 16.59 -7.03 15.71
N ILE A 45 15.40 -7.63 15.78
CA ILE A 45 14.12 -6.98 15.53
C ILE A 45 13.34 -6.89 16.84
N LYS A 46 13.18 -5.67 17.35
CA LYS A 46 12.39 -5.44 18.56
C LYS A 46 10.99 -5.02 18.20
N TYR A 47 10.01 -5.72 18.75
CA TYR A 47 8.59 -5.44 18.57
C TYR A 47 8.08 -4.62 19.76
N PHE A 48 7.45 -3.50 19.46
CA PHE A 48 6.79 -2.64 20.43
C PHE A 48 5.29 -2.58 20.12
N ASN A 49 4.47 -2.32 21.14
CA ASN A 49 3.02 -2.15 20.99
C ASN A 49 2.35 -3.31 20.22
N GLY A 50 2.70 -4.56 20.55
CA GLY A 50 2.15 -5.74 19.87
C GLY A 50 2.58 -5.88 18.41
N GLY A 51 3.67 -5.23 18.00
CA GLY A 51 4.19 -5.24 16.63
C GLY A 51 3.66 -4.10 15.75
N SER A 52 2.99 -3.10 16.33
CA SER A 52 2.64 -1.87 15.62
C SER A 52 3.86 -1.00 15.31
N GLU A 53 4.92 -1.10 16.11
CA GLU A 53 6.20 -0.44 15.88
C GLU A 53 7.31 -1.48 15.98
N ILE A 54 8.30 -1.37 15.09
CA ILE A 54 9.49 -2.22 15.11
C ILE A 54 10.76 -1.38 15.04
N GLN A 55 11.79 -1.82 15.75
CA GLN A 55 13.13 -1.24 15.64
C GLN A 55 14.10 -2.30 15.14
N LEU A 56 14.88 -1.93 14.12
CA LEU A 56 15.94 -2.74 13.55
C LEU A 56 17.26 -2.31 14.19
N HIS A 57 17.92 -3.24 14.86
CA HIS A 57 19.25 -3.01 15.43
C HIS A 57 20.32 -3.44 14.44
N LEU A 58 21.14 -2.48 14.00
CA LEU A 58 22.31 -2.73 13.16
C LEU A 58 23.57 -2.73 14.03
N ASP A 59 24.36 -3.79 13.95
CA ASP A 59 25.69 -3.86 14.57
C ASP A 59 26.79 -4.18 13.56
N LYS A 60 28.05 -4.14 14.01
CA LYS A 60 29.23 -4.37 13.17
C LYS A 60 29.30 -5.80 12.60
N TYR A 61 28.63 -6.76 13.22
CA TYR A 61 28.62 -8.15 12.79
C TYR A 61 27.54 -8.44 11.76
N TRP A 62 26.66 -7.47 11.49
CA TRP A 62 25.54 -7.61 10.57
C TRP A 62 25.81 -6.93 9.22
N VAL A 63 25.96 -7.73 8.16
CA VAL A 63 25.95 -7.26 6.77
C VAL A 63 24.49 -7.07 6.34
N PRO A 64 24.09 -5.91 5.77
CA PRO A 64 22.71 -5.64 5.39
C PRO A 64 22.35 -6.38 4.10
N ILE A 65 22.11 -7.68 4.19
CA ILE A 65 21.56 -8.47 3.10
C ILE A 65 20.03 -8.43 3.22
N LYS A 66 19.43 -7.34 2.70
CA LYS A 66 18.01 -7.20 2.35
C LYS A 66 17.01 -7.82 3.35
N GLY A 67 16.94 -7.25 4.56
CA GLY A 67 16.00 -7.69 5.59
C GLY A 67 14.58 -7.18 5.32
N ILE A 68 13.60 -8.09 5.45
CA ILE A 68 12.14 -7.91 5.34
C ILE A 68 11.58 -8.22 3.94
N LEU A 69 10.90 -9.36 3.84
CA LEU A 69 10.14 -9.76 2.65
C LEU A 69 8.64 -9.55 2.89
N PRO A 70 7.90 -9.06 1.87
CA PRO A 70 6.44 -9.03 1.93
C PRO A 70 5.89 -10.46 1.95
N VAL A 71 4.85 -10.69 2.74
CA VAL A 71 4.09 -11.95 2.70
C VAL A 71 3.41 -12.03 1.34
N ARG A 72 3.80 -12.99 0.50
CA ARG A 72 3.13 -13.22 -0.79
C ARG A 72 1.68 -13.66 -0.53
N PRO A 73 0.67 -13.03 -1.15
CA PRO A 73 -0.65 -13.63 -1.20
C PRO A 73 -0.55 -14.92 -2.04
N LEU A 74 -1.12 -16.01 -1.53
CA LEU A 74 -1.31 -17.27 -2.24
C LEU A 74 -2.29 -17.09 -3.41
#